data_AF-A0A3N5FTE5-F1
#
_entry.id   AF-A0A3N5FTE5-F1
#
_cell.length_a   1.000
_cell.length_b   1.000
_cell.length_c   1.000
_cell.angle_alpha   90.00
_cell.angle_beta   90.00
_cell.angle_gamma   90.00
#
_symmetry.space_group_name_H-M   'P 1'
#
loop_
_entity.id
_entity.type
_entity.pdbx_description
1 polymer ?
#
loop_
_entity_poly.entity_id
_entity_poly.type
_entity_poly.pdbx_seq_one_letter_code
_entity_poly.pdbx_strand_id
1 'polypeptide(L)'
;SALLEAAAQGALQTPAGLRAQTERLLADPKAAAFTRNFTGQWLHLRDIDFTEPDKKLYPEFDELLKASMVAETESYFTEILRGNRSLLEFIDSDWTMLNRRLAAHYGIPGVEGLELRRVTLPKDSPRGGVLTQGAVLKVTANGTNTSPVVRGVWVLDNILGQPAPPPPPGIPAVEPDIRGTTTLREQLAKHRTVPSCAGCHSKIDPPGFALENFDVIGGWRDRYRSLGAGDKVDLYVDVHAKVRVPYKLGPRVDASGELHGGAAFKEIREFKKLLLQDKDGLAAALTGKLLAYALGRGMGFSDRPEIDRIAGSVKASNYGFRNLIHEIVQSPTFRAP
;
A
#
# COMPACT_ATOMS: atom_id res chain seq x y z
N SER A 1 -6.91 35.40 -9.00
CA SER A 1 -6.29 34.41 -8.08
C SER A 1 -4.81 34.40 -8.41
N ALA A 2 -3.93 34.24 -7.42
CA ALA A 2 -2.49 34.37 -7.63
C ALA A 2 -1.94 33.50 -8.79
N LEU A 3 -2.55 32.33 -9.05
CA LEU A 3 -2.16 31.48 -10.18
C LEU A 3 -2.58 32.06 -11.54
N LEU A 4 -3.80 32.61 -11.65
CA LEU A 4 -4.28 33.27 -12.86
C LEU A 4 -3.51 34.57 -13.15
N GLU A 5 -3.12 35.30 -12.11
CA GLU A 5 -2.27 36.50 -12.24
C GLU A 5 -0.86 36.11 -12.71
N ALA A 6 -0.26 35.06 -12.13
CA ALA A 6 1.02 34.52 -12.60
C ALA A 6 0.95 34.03 -14.06
N ALA A 7 -0.18 33.44 -14.47
CA ALA A 7 -0.42 33.06 -15.86
C ALA A 7 -0.49 34.28 -16.79
N ALA A 8 -1.25 35.31 -16.41
CA ALA A 8 -1.40 36.55 -17.17
C ALA A 8 -0.06 37.30 -17.35
N GLN A 9 0.84 37.18 -16.37
CA GLN A 9 2.18 37.78 -16.43
C GLN A 9 3.22 36.90 -17.15
N GLY A 10 2.82 35.74 -17.69
CA GLY A 10 3.72 34.81 -18.39
C GLY A 10 4.64 34.00 -17.47
N ALA A 11 4.52 34.11 -16.15
CA ALA A 11 5.40 33.43 -15.20
C ALA A 11 5.32 31.90 -15.33
N LEU A 12 4.16 31.36 -15.69
CA LEU A 12 3.96 29.92 -15.92
C LEU A 12 4.64 29.37 -17.18
N GLN A 13 5.25 30.23 -18.01
CA GLN A 13 6.01 29.79 -19.18
C GLN A 13 7.47 29.47 -18.87
N THR A 14 7.95 29.84 -17.68
CA THR A 14 9.33 29.64 -17.26
C THR A 14 9.43 28.50 -16.24
N PRO A 15 10.52 27.70 -16.26
CA PRO A 15 10.79 26.71 -15.21
C PRO A 15 10.76 27.30 -13.80
N ALA A 16 11.36 28.48 -13.62
CA ALA A 16 11.42 29.16 -12.33
C ALA A 16 10.03 29.58 -11.82
N GLY A 17 9.17 30.12 -12.68
CA GLY A 17 7.82 30.52 -12.30
C GLY A 17 6.91 29.33 -12.03
N LEU A 18 6.99 28.24 -12.82
CA LEU A 18 6.30 26.99 -12.52
C LEU A 18 6.70 26.44 -11.16
N ARG A 19 8.01 26.34 -10.88
CA ARG A 19 8.53 25.87 -9.60
C ARG A 19 8.03 26.71 -8.42
N ALA A 20 8.07 28.04 -8.54
CA ALA A 20 7.59 28.94 -7.49
C ALA A 20 6.09 28.75 -7.21
N GLN A 21 5.27 28.57 -8.25
CA GLN A 21 3.84 28.33 -8.07
C GLN A 21 3.54 26.93 -7.52
N THR A 22 4.30 25.91 -7.93
CA THR A 22 4.21 24.56 -7.35
C THR A 22 4.51 24.59 -5.85
N GLU A 23 5.60 25.22 -5.41
CA GLU A 23 5.91 25.34 -3.98
C GLU A 23 4.81 26.09 -3.22
N ARG A 24 4.30 27.20 -3.78
CA ARG A 24 3.20 27.96 -3.17
C ARG A 24 1.95 27.09 -2.99
N LEU A 25 1.58 26.31 -4.01
CA LEU A 25 0.40 25.44 -3.97
C LEU A 25 0.59 24.27 -3.00
N LEU A 26 1.78 23.68 -2.94
CA LEU A 26 2.10 22.59 -2.01
C LEU A 26 2.17 23.06 -0.55
N ALA A 27 2.51 24.33 -0.30
CA ALA A 27 2.52 24.93 1.02
C ALA A 27 1.11 25.35 1.52
N ASP A 28 0.14 25.50 0.61
CA ASP A 28 -1.23 25.89 0.95
C ASP A 28 -1.96 24.73 1.66
N PRO A 29 -2.76 24.98 2.72
CA PRO A 29 -3.56 23.94 3.38
C PRO A 29 -4.46 23.14 2.43
N LYS A 30 -4.87 23.72 1.29
CA LYS A 30 -5.64 23.03 0.25
C LYS A 30 -4.88 21.90 -0.42
N ALA A 31 -3.54 21.85 -0.33
CA ALA A 31 -2.73 20.72 -0.80
C ALA A 31 -3.13 19.39 -0.14
N ALA A 32 -3.77 19.40 1.03
CA ALA A 32 -4.34 18.20 1.63
C ALA A 32 -5.35 17.51 0.71
N ALA A 33 -6.05 18.24 -0.17
CA ALA A 33 -6.94 17.65 -1.16
C ALA A 33 -6.18 16.82 -2.20
N PHE A 34 -4.96 17.20 -2.58
CA PHE A 34 -4.10 16.38 -3.45
C PHE A 34 -3.74 15.07 -2.75
N THR A 35 -3.22 15.13 -1.52
CA THR A 35 -2.91 13.91 -0.73
C THR A 35 -4.11 12.97 -0.66
N ARG A 36 -5.28 13.45 -0.20
CA ARG A 36 -6.47 12.61 -0.02
C ARG A 36 -6.93 11.99 -1.33
N ASN A 37 -7.00 12.79 -2.40
CA ASN A 37 -7.52 12.30 -3.68
C ASN A 37 -6.55 11.39 -4.41
N PHE A 38 -5.24 11.67 -4.33
CA PHE A 38 -4.23 10.84 -4.96
C PHE A 38 -4.08 9.52 -4.23
N THR A 39 -3.86 9.53 -2.92
CA THR A 39 -3.75 8.27 -2.12
C THR A 39 -5.05 7.46 -2.16
N GLY A 40 -6.21 8.13 -2.15
CA GLY A 40 -7.51 7.47 -2.32
C GLY A 40 -7.67 6.71 -3.63
N GLN A 41 -7.06 7.18 -4.72
CA GLN A 41 -7.07 6.49 -6.02
C GLN A 41 -5.92 5.50 -6.15
N TRP A 42 -4.69 5.92 -5.83
CA TRP A 42 -3.48 5.13 -5.97
C TRP A 42 -3.48 3.90 -5.05
N LEU A 43 -3.87 4.07 -3.79
CA LEU A 43 -3.83 3.02 -2.77
C LEU A 43 -5.22 2.44 -2.47
N HIS A 44 -6.23 2.84 -3.25
CA HIS A 44 -7.62 2.40 -3.12
C HIS A 44 -8.25 2.75 -1.75
N LEU A 45 -7.79 3.79 -1.06
CA LEU A 45 -8.32 4.14 0.27
C LEU A 45 -9.80 4.57 0.24
N ARG A 46 -10.35 4.89 -0.93
CA ARG A 46 -11.79 5.13 -1.10
C ARG A 46 -12.64 3.89 -0.83
N ASP A 47 -12.05 2.71 -0.94
CA ASP A 47 -12.72 1.42 -0.71
C ASP A 47 -12.63 0.98 0.76
N ILE A 48 -12.18 1.86 1.66
CA ILE A 48 -12.02 1.54 3.09
C ILE A 48 -13.32 1.07 3.75
N ASP A 49 -14.49 1.46 3.23
CA ASP A 49 -15.80 1.05 3.74
C ASP A 49 -16.46 -0.05 2.90
N PHE A 50 -15.81 -0.55 1.85
CA PHE A 50 -16.40 -1.53 0.94
C PHE A 50 -16.60 -2.91 1.59
N THR A 51 -15.76 -3.24 2.58
CA THR A 51 -15.82 -4.48 3.36
C THR A 51 -15.84 -4.18 4.84
N GLU A 52 -16.58 -4.95 5.63
CA GLU A 52 -16.59 -4.83 7.09
C GLU A 52 -15.92 -6.06 7.71
N PRO A 53 -14.88 -5.89 8.55
CA PRO A 53 -14.29 -6.99 9.28
C PRO A 53 -15.32 -7.74 10.13
N ASP A 54 -15.31 -9.07 10.05
CA ASP A 54 -16.22 -9.89 10.83
C ASP A 54 -15.94 -9.69 12.32
N LYS A 55 -16.97 -9.26 13.07
CA LYS A 55 -16.84 -8.90 14.49
C LYS A 55 -16.50 -10.07 15.41
N LYS A 56 -16.68 -11.33 14.97
CA LYS A 56 -16.24 -12.50 15.74
C LYS A 56 -14.76 -12.76 15.49
N LEU A 57 -14.29 -12.62 14.26
CA LEU A 57 -12.88 -12.79 13.91
C LEU A 57 -12.02 -11.62 14.36
N TYR A 58 -12.52 -10.38 14.27
CA TYR A 58 -11.79 -9.13 14.52
C TYR A 58 -12.59 -8.18 15.44
N PRO A 59 -12.95 -8.60 16.66
CA PRO A 59 -13.71 -7.77 17.60
C PRO A 59 -13.02 -6.46 17.99
N GLU A 60 -11.70 -6.38 17.81
CA GLU A 60 -10.90 -5.19 18.09
C GLU A 60 -10.96 -4.12 16.98
N PHE A 61 -11.60 -4.40 15.85
CA PHE A 61 -11.80 -3.42 14.80
C PHE A 61 -12.93 -2.45 15.17
N ASP A 62 -12.66 -1.16 15.06
CA ASP A 62 -13.62 -0.09 15.30
C ASP A 62 -13.39 1.10 14.35
N GLU A 63 -14.34 2.03 14.34
CA GLU A 63 -14.28 3.24 13.51
C GLU A 63 -13.06 4.12 13.81
N LEU A 64 -12.58 4.14 15.06
CA LEU A 64 -11.41 4.93 15.46
C LEU A 64 -10.12 4.33 14.89
N LEU A 65 -10.02 3.01 14.86
CA LEU A 65 -8.91 2.30 14.24
C LEU A 65 -8.92 2.54 12.73
N LYS A 66 -10.08 2.39 12.07
CA LYS A 66 -10.24 2.67 10.64
C LYS A 66 -9.83 4.10 10.28
N ALA A 67 -10.32 5.09 11.03
CA ALA A 67 -9.96 6.48 10.83
C ALA A 67 -8.44 6.72 11.02
N SER A 68 -7.84 6.08 12.04
CA SER A 68 -6.39 6.18 12.28
C SER A 68 -5.56 5.55 11.16
N MET A 69 -6.01 4.43 10.58
CA MET A 69 -5.35 3.78 9.45
C MET A 69 -5.31 4.67 8.21
N VAL A 70 -6.44 5.28 7.84
CA VAL A 70 -6.49 6.19 6.67
C VAL A 70 -5.62 7.41 6.93
N ALA A 71 -5.73 7.99 8.13
CA ALA A 71 -4.94 9.15 8.51
C ALA A 71 -3.42 8.85 8.51
N GLU A 72 -2.99 7.63 8.88
CA GLU A 72 -1.59 7.20 8.76
C GLU A 72 -1.10 7.37 7.34
N THR A 73 -1.81 6.79 6.36
CA THR A 73 -1.38 6.80 4.96
C THR A 73 -1.33 8.22 4.39
N GLU A 74 -2.35 9.04 4.66
CA GLU A 74 -2.38 10.43 4.21
C GLU A 74 -1.27 11.27 4.84
N SER A 75 -1.02 11.09 6.14
CA SER A 75 0.03 11.81 6.86
C SER A 75 1.42 11.35 6.42
N TYR A 76 1.60 10.06 6.16
CA TYR A 76 2.84 9.46 5.68
C TYR A 76 3.23 10.01 4.30
N PHE A 77 2.26 10.04 3.38
CA PHE A 77 2.43 10.66 2.07
C PHE A 77 2.78 12.15 2.18
N THR A 78 2.07 12.87 3.05
CA THR A 78 2.30 14.30 3.26
C THR A 78 3.69 14.59 3.84
N GLU A 79 4.17 13.76 4.77
CA GLU A 79 5.52 13.87 5.36
C GLU A 79 6.61 13.62 4.31
N ILE A 80 6.45 12.60 3.45
CA ILE A 80 7.38 12.33 2.35
C ILE A 80 7.41 13.51 1.36
N LEU A 81 6.24 14.03 0.99
CA LEU A 81 6.11 15.16 0.07
C LEU A 81 6.71 16.45 0.64
N ARG A 82 6.34 16.85 1.85
CA ARG A 82 6.82 18.08 2.48
C ARG A 82 8.32 18.04 2.74
N GLY A 83 8.84 16.90 3.18
CA GLY A 83 10.26 16.70 3.44
C GLY A 83 11.12 16.50 2.20
N ASN A 84 10.52 16.42 1.00
CA ASN A 84 11.18 15.93 -0.21
C ASN A 84 11.97 14.64 0.05
N ARG A 85 11.37 13.74 0.83
CA ARG A 85 11.98 12.46 1.20
C ARG A 85 12.05 11.56 -0.03
N SER A 86 12.82 10.48 0.06
CA SER A 86 12.90 9.54 -1.06
C SER A 86 11.55 8.88 -1.28
N LEU A 87 11.05 8.84 -2.52
CA LEU A 87 9.83 8.11 -2.85
C LEU A 87 9.97 6.60 -2.58
N LEU A 88 11.21 6.09 -2.50
CA LEU A 88 11.48 4.70 -2.14
C LEU A 88 11.02 4.36 -0.71
N GLU A 89 10.83 5.37 0.13
CA GLU A 89 10.22 5.20 1.47
C GLU A 89 8.77 4.73 1.39
N PHE A 90 8.08 4.85 0.24
CA PHE A 90 6.79 4.18 0.06
C PHE A 90 6.90 2.65 0.09
N ILE A 91 8.08 2.07 -0.17
CA ILE A 91 8.31 0.62 -0.13
C ILE A 91 8.80 0.18 1.25
N ASP A 92 9.82 0.87 1.77
CA ASP A 92 10.39 0.56 3.07
C ASP A 92 10.95 1.81 3.76
N SER A 93 10.74 1.90 5.06
CA SER A 93 11.18 3.01 5.89
C SER A 93 11.39 2.55 7.32
N ASP A 94 12.24 3.27 8.06
CA ASP A 94 12.46 3.06 9.49
C ASP A 94 11.51 3.88 10.37
N TRP A 95 10.44 4.42 9.79
CA TRP A 95 9.43 5.24 10.49
C TRP A 95 8.04 5.09 9.87
N THR A 96 7.00 5.40 10.65
CA THR A 96 5.64 5.60 10.13
C THR A 96 4.91 6.69 10.93
N MET A 97 3.65 6.98 10.57
CA MET A 97 2.81 7.95 11.27
C MET A 97 1.83 7.24 12.21
N LEU A 98 1.92 7.50 13.52
CA LEU A 98 1.11 6.81 14.52
C LEU A 98 0.46 7.78 15.51
N ASN A 99 -0.73 7.40 15.97
CA ASN A 99 -1.35 7.88 17.19
C ASN A 99 -1.46 6.70 18.17
N ARG A 100 -1.99 6.93 19.37
CA ARG A 100 -2.13 5.87 20.38
C ARG A 100 -2.94 4.68 19.88
N ARG A 101 -4.05 4.91 19.16
CA ARG A 101 -4.97 3.84 18.73
C ARG A 101 -4.30 2.89 17.74
N LEU A 102 -3.59 3.45 16.76
CA LEU A 102 -2.91 2.67 15.74
C LEU A 102 -1.62 2.05 16.25
N ALA A 103 -0.88 2.75 17.10
CA ALA A 103 0.31 2.19 17.75
C ALA A 103 -0.02 0.95 18.59
N ALA A 104 -1.12 0.98 19.35
CA ALA A 104 -1.60 -0.19 20.08
C ALA A 104 -1.95 -1.36 19.14
N HIS A 105 -2.60 -1.08 18.00
CA HIS A 105 -2.91 -2.09 16.98
C HIS A 105 -1.66 -2.72 16.35
N TYR A 106 -0.60 -1.92 16.17
CA TYR A 106 0.67 -2.40 15.62
C TYR A 106 1.62 -3.00 16.65
N GLY A 107 1.29 -2.95 17.95
CA GLY A 107 2.17 -3.41 19.02
C GLY A 107 3.38 -2.49 19.25
N ILE A 108 3.26 -1.20 18.95
CA ILE A 108 4.33 -0.21 19.10
C ILE A 108 4.07 0.59 20.40
N PRO A 109 4.89 0.43 21.46
CA PRO A 109 4.68 1.12 22.72
C PRO A 109 5.11 2.59 22.64
N GLY A 110 4.73 3.39 23.66
CA GLY A 110 5.25 4.74 23.87
C GLY A 110 4.59 5.84 23.03
N VAL A 111 3.49 5.56 22.32
CA VAL A 111 2.72 6.56 21.58
C VAL A 111 1.41 6.86 22.31
N GLU A 112 1.18 8.14 22.64
CA GLU A 112 0.04 8.60 23.42
C GLU A 112 -0.80 9.64 22.66
N GLY A 113 -2.06 9.86 23.05
CA GLY A 113 -2.92 10.89 22.42
C GLY A 113 -3.48 10.53 21.04
N LEU A 114 -4.32 11.42 20.51
CA LEU A 114 -5.08 11.22 19.26
C LEU A 114 -4.33 11.67 18.00
N GLU A 115 -3.42 12.62 18.16
CA GLU A 115 -2.66 13.21 17.05
C GLU A 115 -1.64 12.23 16.47
N LEU A 116 -1.61 12.16 15.14
CA LEU A 116 -0.56 11.43 14.42
C LEU A 116 0.77 12.14 14.54
N ARG A 117 1.83 11.36 14.73
CA ARG A 117 3.21 11.84 14.67
C ARG A 117 4.10 10.82 13.99
N ARG A 118 5.23 11.31 13.48
CA ARG A 118 6.29 10.44 12.99
C ARG A 118 6.89 9.67 14.17
N VAL A 119 6.94 8.35 14.05
CA VAL A 119 7.51 7.45 15.04
C VAL A 119 8.55 6.58 14.36
N THR A 120 9.76 6.58 14.91
CA THR A 120 10.82 5.64 14.50
C THR A 120 10.42 4.23 14.91
N LEU A 121 10.50 3.32 13.96
CA LEU A 121 10.17 1.91 14.14
C LEU A 121 11.34 1.15 14.78
N PRO A 122 11.06 0.13 15.60
CA PRO A 122 12.08 -0.84 16.00
C PRO A 122 12.80 -1.42 14.78
N LYS A 123 14.09 -1.74 14.93
CA LYS A 123 14.92 -2.26 13.83
C LYS A 123 14.38 -3.56 13.23
N ASP A 124 13.71 -4.36 14.06
CA ASP A 124 13.07 -5.61 13.72
C ASP A 124 11.55 -5.47 13.47
N SER A 125 11.04 -4.25 13.33
CA SER A 125 9.66 -4.03 12.95
C SER A 125 9.39 -4.58 11.55
N PRO A 126 8.26 -5.27 11.31
CA PRO A 126 7.81 -5.61 9.96
C PRO A 126 7.20 -4.40 9.24
N ARG A 127 6.91 -3.30 9.97
CA ARG A 127 6.28 -2.07 9.46
C ARG A 127 7.26 -1.21 8.67
N GLY A 128 6.74 -0.17 8.02
CA GLY A 128 7.48 0.75 7.15
C GLY A 128 6.99 0.65 5.72
N GLY A 129 6.87 1.79 5.03
CA GLY A 129 6.25 1.86 3.70
C GLY A 129 4.76 1.48 3.66
N VAL A 130 4.11 1.78 2.53
CA VAL A 130 2.65 1.67 2.37
C VAL A 130 2.15 0.23 2.33
N LEU A 131 3.01 -0.71 1.91
CA LEU A 131 2.70 -2.15 1.85
C LEU A 131 2.24 -2.73 3.20
N THR A 132 2.66 -2.12 4.31
CA THR A 132 2.46 -2.64 5.66
C THR A 132 1.55 -1.77 6.51
N GLN A 133 0.88 -0.79 5.90
CA GLN A 133 -0.08 0.08 6.56
C GLN A 133 -1.47 -0.58 6.60
N GLY A 134 -2.18 -0.38 7.69
CA GLY A 134 -3.45 -1.05 8.00
C GLY A 134 -4.52 -0.74 6.97
N ALA A 135 -4.57 0.49 6.43
CA ALA A 135 -5.55 0.87 5.42
C ALA A 135 -5.37 0.04 4.13
N VAL A 136 -4.13 -0.06 3.62
CA VAL A 136 -3.78 -0.87 2.45
C VAL A 136 -4.10 -2.36 2.69
N LEU A 137 -3.75 -2.86 3.87
CA LEU A 137 -3.97 -4.27 4.23
C LEU A 137 -5.46 -4.61 4.38
N LYS A 138 -6.30 -3.63 4.76
CA LYS A 138 -7.75 -3.76 4.85
C LYS A 138 -8.43 -3.72 3.49
N VAL A 139 -8.10 -2.73 2.63
CA VAL A 139 -8.75 -2.61 1.30
C VAL A 139 -8.38 -3.77 0.36
N THR A 140 -7.33 -4.53 0.70
CA THR A 140 -6.93 -5.75 -0.02
C THR A 140 -7.43 -7.04 0.64
N ALA A 141 -8.46 -6.95 1.50
CA ALA A 141 -9.09 -8.07 2.18
C ALA A 141 -10.64 -8.00 2.10
N ASN A 142 -11.31 -9.14 2.35
CA ASN A 142 -12.77 -9.26 2.18
C ASN A 142 -13.57 -9.19 3.49
N GLY A 143 -12.95 -8.79 4.61
CA GLY A 143 -13.58 -8.71 5.93
C GLY A 143 -13.53 -9.99 6.77
N THR A 144 -13.43 -11.16 6.16
CA THR A 144 -13.28 -12.44 6.90
C THR A 144 -11.88 -13.04 6.73
N ASN A 145 -11.34 -12.95 5.51
CA ASN A 145 -10.09 -13.56 5.11
C ASN A 145 -9.22 -12.57 4.34
N THR A 146 -7.91 -12.83 4.38
CA THR A 146 -6.95 -12.21 3.46
C THR A 146 -7.01 -12.92 2.11
N SER A 147 -6.64 -12.22 1.04
CA SER A 147 -6.51 -12.82 -0.29
C SER A 147 -5.13 -12.49 -0.88
N PRO A 148 -4.16 -13.42 -0.81
CA PRO A 148 -2.89 -13.35 -1.52
C PRO A 148 -3.02 -12.94 -2.98
N VAL A 149 -4.02 -13.44 -3.71
CA VAL A 149 -4.20 -13.07 -5.13
C VAL A 149 -4.56 -11.60 -5.26
N VAL A 150 -5.52 -11.10 -4.47
CA VAL A 150 -5.93 -9.68 -4.51
C VAL A 150 -4.76 -8.78 -4.08
N ARG A 151 -4.06 -9.13 -3.00
CA ARG A 151 -2.87 -8.42 -2.53
C ARG A 151 -1.76 -8.41 -3.59
N GLY A 152 -1.55 -9.54 -4.23
CA GLY A 152 -0.57 -9.71 -5.31
C GLY A 152 -0.84 -8.82 -6.50
N VAL A 153 -2.08 -8.86 -7.01
CA VAL A 153 -2.55 -7.99 -8.09
C VAL A 153 -2.42 -6.52 -7.70
N TRP A 154 -2.78 -6.16 -6.46
CA TRP A 154 -2.67 -4.80 -5.97
C TRP A 154 -1.21 -4.32 -5.93
N VAL A 155 -0.25 -5.13 -5.48
CA VAL A 155 1.18 -4.76 -5.49
C VAL A 155 1.68 -4.62 -6.93
N LEU A 156 1.34 -5.56 -7.81
CA LEU A 156 1.75 -5.51 -9.22
C LEU A 156 1.28 -4.23 -9.91
N ASP A 157 0.01 -3.85 -9.73
CA ASP A 157 -0.55 -2.65 -10.35
C ASP A 157 -0.09 -1.36 -9.65
N ASN A 158 -0.31 -1.24 -8.34
CA ASN A 158 -0.15 0.02 -7.64
C ASN A 158 1.29 0.33 -7.26
N ILE A 159 2.15 -0.67 -7.12
CA ILE A 159 3.54 -0.47 -6.70
C ILE A 159 4.51 -0.68 -7.86
N LEU A 160 4.30 -1.71 -8.67
CA LEU A 160 5.23 -2.10 -9.73
C LEU A 160 4.86 -1.57 -11.12
N GLY A 161 3.66 -1.02 -11.30
CA GLY A 161 3.20 -0.51 -12.61
C GLY A 161 3.05 -1.62 -13.66
N GLN A 162 2.83 -2.86 -13.22
CA GLN A 162 2.73 -4.07 -14.04
C GLN A 162 1.38 -4.76 -13.82
N PRO A 163 0.25 -4.15 -14.23
CA PRO A 163 -1.08 -4.69 -13.95
C PRO A 163 -1.23 -6.12 -14.50
N ALA A 164 -1.79 -7.00 -13.66
CA ALA A 164 -2.09 -8.37 -14.06
C ALA A 164 -3.21 -8.40 -15.12
N PRO A 165 -3.18 -9.33 -16.08
CA PRO A 165 -4.28 -9.50 -17.02
C PRO A 165 -5.55 -9.97 -16.28
N PRO A 166 -6.75 -9.69 -16.83
CA PRO A 166 -7.99 -10.21 -16.26
C PRO A 166 -7.97 -11.75 -16.24
N PRO A 167 -8.68 -12.38 -15.29
CA PRO A 167 -8.75 -13.84 -15.22
C PRO A 167 -9.38 -14.40 -16.51
N PRO A 168 -8.94 -15.58 -16.97
CA PRO A 168 -9.54 -16.22 -18.13
C PRO A 168 -11.05 -16.49 -17.95
N PRO A 169 -11.88 -16.33 -18.98
CA PRO A 169 -13.31 -16.61 -18.89
C PRO A 169 -13.60 -18.06 -18.45
N GLY A 170 -14.60 -18.24 -17.58
CA GLY A 170 -15.11 -19.56 -17.19
C GLY A 170 -14.29 -20.31 -16.13
N ILE A 171 -13.21 -19.73 -15.60
CA ILE A 171 -12.47 -20.30 -14.47
C ILE A 171 -13.04 -19.74 -13.16
N PRO A 172 -13.62 -20.57 -12.28
CA PRO A 172 -14.13 -20.11 -10.99
C PRO A 172 -12.98 -19.62 -10.09
N ALA A 173 -13.27 -18.59 -9.29
CA ALA A 173 -12.30 -18.06 -8.33
C ALA A 173 -11.94 -19.11 -7.28
N VAL A 174 -10.70 -19.09 -6.79
CA VAL A 174 -10.28 -19.90 -5.65
C VAL A 174 -10.89 -19.28 -4.39
N GLU A 175 -11.93 -19.92 -3.85
CA GLU A 175 -12.61 -19.46 -2.64
C GLU A 175 -11.83 -19.86 -1.38
N PRO A 176 -11.51 -18.93 -0.47
CA PRO A 176 -10.83 -19.24 0.79
C PRO A 176 -11.63 -20.24 1.64
N ASP A 177 -10.97 -21.24 2.21
CA ASP A 177 -11.63 -22.15 3.14
C ASP A 177 -11.85 -21.50 4.52
N ILE A 178 -13.05 -20.96 4.70
CA ILE A 178 -13.49 -20.31 5.94
C ILE A 178 -13.54 -21.26 7.15
N ARG A 179 -13.43 -22.58 6.94
CA ARG A 179 -13.39 -23.59 8.02
C ARG A 179 -12.00 -23.75 8.63
N GLY A 180 -10.97 -23.19 7.98
CA GLY A 180 -9.58 -23.24 8.43
C GLY A 180 -8.92 -24.61 8.30
N THR A 181 -9.43 -25.48 7.41
CA THR A 181 -8.90 -26.84 7.22
C THR A 181 -7.71 -26.89 6.25
N THR A 182 -7.62 -25.92 5.33
CA THR A 182 -6.49 -25.75 4.40
C THR A 182 -6.10 -24.28 4.30
N THR A 183 -4.84 -23.99 3.98
CA THR A 183 -4.40 -22.62 3.73
C THR A 183 -4.75 -22.21 2.31
N LEU A 184 -4.96 -20.91 2.05
CA LEU A 184 -5.16 -20.43 0.68
C LEU A 184 -3.95 -20.76 -0.21
N ARG A 185 -2.73 -20.82 0.36
CA ARG A 185 -1.52 -21.26 -0.33
C ARG A 185 -1.64 -22.68 -0.88
N GLU A 186 -2.13 -23.63 -0.09
CA GLU A 186 -2.33 -25.02 -0.55
C GLU A 186 -3.37 -25.10 -1.68
N GLN A 187 -4.41 -24.26 -1.61
CA GLN A 187 -5.43 -24.17 -2.65
C GLN A 187 -4.85 -23.56 -3.94
N LEU A 188 -4.06 -22.49 -3.82
CA LEU A 188 -3.37 -21.86 -4.94
C LEU A 188 -2.32 -22.79 -5.56
N ALA A 189 -1.61 -23.58 -4.74
CA ALA A 189 -0.66 -24.56 -5.24
C ALA A 189 -1.32 -25.57 -6.19
N LYS A 190 -2.55 -26.03 -5.87
CA LYS A 190 -3.35 -26.86 -6.76
C LYS A 190 -3.80 -26.09 -8.01
N HIS A 191 -4.20 -24.83 -7.87
CA HIS A 191 -4.62 -24.01 -9.02
C HIS A 191 -3.48 -23.75 -10.02
N ARG A 192 -2.25 -23.60 -9.51
CA ARG A 192 -1.04 -23.37 -10.31
C ARG A 192 -0.55 -24.59 -11.08
N THR A 193 -1.07 -25.79 -10.83
CA THR A 193 -0.74 -26.95 -11.67
C THR A 193 -1.40 -26.86 -13.06
N VAL A 194 -2.35 -25.94 -13.24
CA VAL A 194 -2.96 -25.65 -14.54
C VAL A 194 -2.03 -24.76 -15.36
N PRO A 195 -1.52 -25.20 -16.53
CA PRO A 195 -0.53 -24.45 -17.30
C PRO A 195 -0.96 -23.03 -17.68
N SER A 196 -2.25 -22.82 -17.97
CA SER A 196 -2.81 -21.49 -18.29
C SER A 196 -2.78 -20.51 -17.11
N CYS A 197 -2.74 -21.01 -15.87
CA CYS A 197 -2.78 -20.20 -14.66
C CYS A 197 -1.36 -19.94 -14.11
N ALA A 198 -0.45 -20.91 -14.26
CA ALA A 198 0.90 -20.87 -13.71
C ALA A 198 1.71 -19.63 -14.11
N GLY A 199 1.60 -19.20 -15.37
CA GLY A 199 2.36 -18.06 -15.91
C GLY A 199 2.10 -16.76 -15.15
N CYS A 200 0.83 -16.39 -14.99
CA CYS A 200 0.45 -15.17 -14.27
C CYS A 200 0.67 -15.31 -12.75
N HIS A 201 0.32 -16.46 -12.18
CA HIS A 201 0.47 -16.71 -10.74
C HIS A 201 1.92 -16.74 -10.25
N SER A 202 2.89 -17.03 -11.14
CA SER A 202 4.32 -16.86 -10.82
C SER A 202 4.70 -15.41 -10.47
N LYS A 203 3.91 -14.43 -10.92
CA LYS A 203 4.10 -13.00 -10.63
C LYS A 203 3.15 -12.49 -9.55
N ILE A 204 1.91 -12.98 -9.56
CA ILE A 204 0.83 -12.53 -8.66
C ILE A 204 1.02 -13.05 -7.23
N ASP A 205 1.26 -14.35 -7.07
CA ASP A 205 1.21 -14.96 -5.74
C ASP A 205 2.33 -14.48 -4.80
N PRO A 206 3.60 -14.35 -5.24
CA PRO A 206 4.68 -14.05 -4.30
C PRO A 206 4.48 -12.71 -3.56
N PRO A 207 4.14 -11.58 -4.21
CA PRO A 207 3.82 -10.35 -3.50
C PRO A 207 2.65 -10.49 -2.52
N GLY A 208 1.65 -11.29 -2.86
CA GLY A 208 0.52 -11.59 -1.97
C GLY A 208 0.94 -12.37 -0.73
N PHE A 209 1.76 -13.40 -0.92
CA PHE A 209 2.32 -14.23 0.13
C PHE A 209 3.18 -13.44 1.11
N ALA A 210 4.00 -12.51 0.62
CA ALA A 210 4.83 -11.63 1.46
C ALA A 210 4.00 -10.84 2.49
N LEU A 211 2.72 -10.61 2.22
CA LEU A 211 1.82 -9.85 3.08
C LEU A 211 0.96 -10.73 4.01
N GLU A 212 1.07 -12.06 3.95
CA GLU A 212 0.14 -12.94 4.67
C GLU A 212 0.28 -12.95 6.19
N ASN A 213 1.42 -12.49 6.73
CA ASN A 213 1.55 -12.23 8.16
C ASN A 213 0.72 -11.03 8.64
N PHE A 214 0.12 -10.25 7.74
CA PHE A 214 -0.82 -9.21 8.09
C PHE A 214 -2.25 -9.71 7.89
N ASP A 215 -3.07 -9.63 8.94
CA ASP A 215 -4.47 -10.08 8.90
C ASP A 215 -5.37 -9.10 8.13
N VAL A 216 -6.69 -9.32 8.19
CA VAL A 216 -7.71 -8.55 7.47
C VAL A 216 -7.74 -7.08 7.88
N ILE A 217 -7.34 -6.77 9.11
CA ILE A 217 -7.29 -5.40 9.62
C ILE A 217 -5.83 -4.92 9.72
N GLY A 218 -4.91 -5.60 9.03
CA GLY A 218 -3.49 -5.28 8.99
C GLY A 218 -2.75 -5.47 10.32
N GLY A 219 -3.31 -6.19 11.29
CA GLY A 219 -2.61 -6.66 12.48
C GLY A 219 -1.60 -7.76 12.13
N TRP A 220 -0.54 -7.92 12.92
CA TRP A 220 0.41 -9.03 12.71
C TRP A 220 -0.19 -10.36 13.20
N ARG A 221 0.08 -11.44 12.48
CA ARG A 221 -0.30 -12.81 12.85
C ARG A 221 0.75 -13.84 12.42
N ASP A 222 0.90 -14.88 13.24
CA ASP A 222 1.66 -16.08 12.88
C ASP A 222 0.75 -17.26 12.48
N ARG A 223 -0.55 -17.15 12.79
CA ARG A 223 -1.58 -18.15 12.51
C ARG A 223 -2.86 -17.47 12.06
N TYR A 224 -3.59 -18.12 11.16
CA TYR A 224 -4.90 -17.65 10.71
C TYR A 224 -5.91 -17.68 11.86
N ARG A 225 -6.85 -16.73 11.90
CA ARG A 225 -8.02 -16.80 12.79
C ARG A 225 -9.08 -17.70 12.14
N SER A 226 -9.80 -18.46 12.95
CA SER A 226 -10.83 -19.41 12.49
C SER A 226 -12.03 -19.40 13.43
N LEU A 227 -13.23 -19.45 12.89
CA LEU A 227 -14.45 -19.72 13.68
C LEU A 227 -14.75 -21.24 13.78
N GLY A 228 -14.03 -22.07 13.03
CA GLY A 228 -14.21 -23.51 12.96
C GLY A 228 -13.18 -24.27 13.80
N ALA A 229 -12.36 -25.08 13.12
CA ALA A 229 -11.28 -25.83 13.75
C ALA A 229 -10.11 -24.90 14.14
N GLY A 230 -9.39 -25.27 15.20
CA GLY A 230 -8.24 -24.52 15.69
C GLY A 230 -8.10 -24.56 17.20
N ASP A 231 -7.04 -23.93 17.70
CA ASP A 231 -6.73 -23.85 19.12
C ASP A 231 -7.44 -22.66 19.76
N LYS A 232 -7.98 -22.86 20.96
CA LYS A 232 -8.62 -21.77 21.71
C LYS A 232 -7.58 -20.72 22.09
N VAL A 233 -7.98 -19.47 22.04
CA VAL A 233 -7.14 -18.34 22.45
C VAL A 233 -7.55 -17.89 23.84
N ASP A 234 -6.58 -17.63 24.70
CA ASP A 234 -6.83 -17.01 26.01
C ASP A 234 -6.74 -15.48 25.92
N LEU A 235 -7.57 -14.92 25.05
CA LEU A 235 -7.77 -13.48 24.92
C LEU A 235 -9.21 -13.14 25.25
N TYR A 236 -9.39 -11.97 25.88
CA TYR A 236 -10.68 -11.49 26.35
C TYR A 236 -11.05 -10.23 25.59
N VAL A 237 -12.27 -10.22 25.02
CA VAL A 237 -12.91 -9.01 24.48
C VAL A 237 -13.22 -8.05 25.63
N ASP A 238 -13.69 -8.61 26.74
CA ASP A 238 -13.90 -7.88 28.00
C ASP A 238 -13.20 -8.66 29.11
N VAL A 239 -12.10 -8.09 29.61
CA VAL A 239 -11.29 -8.65 30.70
C VAL A 239 -12.04 -8.67 32.04
N HIS A 240 -12.99 -7.76 32.26
CA HIS A 240 -13.75 -7.64 33.51
C HIS A 240 -14.95 -8.60 33.51
N ALA A 241 -15.65 -8.70 32.38
CA ALA A 241 -16.74 -9.66 32.20
C ALA A 241 -16.26 -11.08 31.83
N LYS A 242 -14.94 -11.30 31.71
CA LYS A 242 -14.32 -12.57 31.29
C LYS A 242 -14.88 -13.12 29.97
N VAL A 243 -15.27 -12.24 29.06
CA VAL A 243 -15.78 -12.63 27.73
C VAL A 243 -14.60 -12.90 26.83
N ARG A 244 -14.40 -14.17 26.45
CA ARG A 244 -13.32 -14.58 25.54
C ARG A 244 -13.60 -14.16 24.11
N VAL A 245 -12.53 -13.96 23.35
CA VAL A 245 -12.63 -13.85 21.89
C VAL A 245 -13.25 -15.15 21.33
N PRO A 246 -14.18 -15.04 20.35
CA PRO A 246 -14.89 -16.23 19.85
C PRO A 246 -14.08 -17.00 18.80
N TYR A 247 -13.02 -16.40 18.24
CA TYR A 247 -12.16 -17.06 17.25
C TYR A 247 -11.12 -17.99 17.91
N LYS A 248 -10.59 -18.90 17.08
CA LYS A 248 -9.50 -19.83 17.38
C LYS A 248 -8.31 -19.56 16.47
N LEU A 249 -7.15 -20.13 16.80
CA LEU A 249 -5.98 -20.13 15.93
C LEU A 249 -6.01 -21.35 15.01
N GLY A 250 -6.14 -21.11 13.71
CA GLY A 250 -6.06 -22.09 12.64
C GLY A 250 -4.61 -22.41 12.24
N PRO A 251 -4.36 -22.76 10.97
CA PRO A 251 -3.02 -23.09 10.48
C PRO A 251 -1.99 -21.96 10.65
N ARG A 252 -0.70 -22.31 10.61
CA ARG A 252 0.39 -21.33 10.56
C ARG A 252 0.41 -20.58 9.24
N VAL A 253 0.79 -19.32 9.30
CA VAL A 253 1.06 -18.50 8.12
C VAL A 253 2.41 -18.90 7.55
N ASP A 254 2.44 -19.09 6.25
CA ASP A 254 3.67 -19.13 5.46
C ASP A 254 3.66 -17.89 4.56
N ALA A 255 4.56 -16.94 4.82
CA ALA A 255 4.74 -15.73 4.04
C ALA A 255 5.93 -15.79 3.08
N SER A 256 6.58 -16.95 2.96
CA SER A 256 7.71 -17.13 2.05
C SER A 256 7.28 -17.21 0.59
N GLY A 257 8.18 -16.90 -0.33
CA GLY A 257 7.90 -16.98 -1.75
C GLY A 257 9.14 -16.81 -2.60
N GLU A 258 8.96 -16.94 -3.90
CA GLU A 258 9.99 -16.75 -4.91
C GLU A 258 9.45 -15.84 -6.00
N LEU A 259 10.15 -14.73 -6.25
CA LEU A 259 9.83 -13.81 -7.32
C LEU A 259 10.02 -14.47 -8.69
N HIS A 260 9.30 -13.96 -9.68
CA HIS A 260 9.58 -14.28 -11.07
C HIS A 260 11.03 -13.91 -11.42
N GLY A 261 11.86 -14.91 -11.69
CA GLY A 261 13.32 -14.76 -11.87
C GLY A 261 14.18 -15.45 -10.81
N GLY A 262 13.58 -16.06 -9.78
CA GLY A 262 14.26 -16.98 -8.86
C GLY A 262 14.69 -16.40 -7.52
N ALA A 263 14.46 -15.11 -7.27
CA ALA A 263 14.82 -14.49 -5.99
C ALA A 263 13.81 -14.88 -4.89
N ALA A 264 14.27 -15.67 -3.93
CA ALA A 264 13.46 -16.13 -2.80
C ALA A 264 13.47 -15.16 -1.61
N PHE A 265 12.38 -15.16 -0.84
CA PHE A 265 12.22 -14.44 0.43
C PHE A 265 11.41 -15.28 1.42
N LYS A 266 11.61 -15.04 2.71
CA LYS A 266 10.90 -15.72 3.80
C LYS A 266 9.83 -14.85 4.48
N GLU A 267 9.97 -13.54 4.35
CA GLU A 267 9.12 -12.56 5.03
C GLU A 267 9.08 -11.21 4.31
N ILE A 268 8.20 -10.32 4.78
CA ILE A 268 7.97 -9.00 4.20
C ILE A 268 9.22 -8.12 4.11
N ARG A 269 10.13 -8.15 5.10
CA ARG A 269 11.34 -7.32 5.08
C ARG A 269 12.30 -7.74 3.97
N GLU A 270 12.45 -9.04 3.74
CA GLU A 270 13.25 -9.55 2.62
C GLU A 270 12.58 -9.22 1.29
N PHE A 271 11.26 -9.38 1.18
CA PHE A 271 10.51 -9.00 -0.02
C PHE A 271 10.68 -7.52 -0.38
N LYS A 272 10.53 -6.60 0.59
CA LYS A 272 10.77 -5.17 0.38
C LYS A 272 12.19 -4.86 -0.11
N LYS A 273 13.20 -5.54 0.45
CA LYS A 273 14.59 -5.41 -0.01
C LYS A 273 14.76 -5.84 -1.46
N LEU A 274 14.06 -6.89 -1.89
CA LEU A 274 14.06 -7.33 -3.29
C LEU A 274 13.39 -6.29 -4.20
N LEU A 275 12.25 -5.72 -3.79
CA LEU A 275 11.60 -4.63 -4.55
C LEU A 275 12.53 -3.42 -4.73
N LEU A 276 13.27 -3.05 -3.68
CA LEU A 276 14.21 -1.93 -3.69
C LEU A 276 15.47 -2.17 -4.55
N GLN A 277 15.62 -3.35 -5.18
CA GLN A 277 16.66 -3.56 -6.19
C GLN A 277 16.35 -2.84 -7.50
N ASP A 278 15.05 -2.67 -7.84
CA ASP A 278 14.61 -1.93 -9.03
C ASP A 278 14.02 -0.56 -8.68
N LYS A 279 14.88 0.33 -8.17
CA LYS A 279 14.50 1.70 -7.76
C LYS A 279 13.97 2.53 -8.93
N ASP A 280 14.54 2.34 -10.11
CA ASP A 280 14.18 3.10 -11.32
C ASP A 280 12.77 2.67 -11.80
N GLY A 281 12.46 1.37 -11.79
CA GLY A 281 11.12 0.86 -12.09
C GLY A 281 10.06 1.34 -11.08
N LEU A 282 10.38 1.38 -9.78
CA LEU A 282 9.50 1.93 -8.75
C LEU A 282 9.22 3.43 -8.96
N ALA A 283 10.24 4.20 -9.32
CA ALA A 283 10.08 5.61 -9.63
C ALA A 283 9.23 5.82 -10.89
N ALA A 284 9.46 5.02 -11.94
CA ALA A 284 8.67 5.06 -13.17
C ALA A 284 7.20 4.70 -12.92
N ALA A 285 6.92 3.66 -12.12
CA ALA A 285 5.58 3.25 -11.75
C ALA A 285 4.82 4.38 -11.04
N LEU A 286 5.42 5.00 -10.01
CA LEU A 286 4.81 6.12 -9.30
C LEU A 286 4.61 7.34 -10.21
N THR A 287 5.59 7.63 -11.08
CA THR A 287 5.51 8.71 -12.08
C THR A 287 4.30 8.51 -12.99
N GLY A 288 4.09 7.30 -13.50
CA GLY A 288 2.91 6.95 -14.31
C GLY A 288 1.60 7.15 -13.56
N LYS A 289 1.52 6.74 -12.28
CA LYS A 289 0.32 6.94 -11.45
C LYS A 289 0.03 8.43 -11.21
N LEU A 290 1.06 9.24 -10.95
CA LEU A 290 0.92 10.69 -10.78
C LEU A 290 0.49 11.40 -12.06
N LEU A 291 1.08 11.05 -13.21
CA LEU A 291 0.68 11.61 -14.50
C LEU A 291 -0.76 11.21 -14.85
N ALA A 292 -1.14 9.96 -14.62
CA ALA A 292 -2.52 9.53 -14.82
C ALA A 292 -3.51 10.35 -13.99
N TYR A 293 -3.17 10.59 -12.72
CA TYR A 293 -3.97 11.45 -11.83
C TYR A 293 -4.00 12.91 -12.30
N ALA A 294 -2.85 13.46 -12.70
CA ALA A 294 -2.70 14.86 -13.11
C ALA A 294 -3.44 15.17 -14.42
N LEU A 295 -3.47 14.20 -15.35
CA LEU A 295 -4.02 14.34 -16.69
C LEU A 295 -5.46 13.82 -16.82
N GLY A 296 -5.95 13.05 -15.83
CA GLY A 296 -7.28 12.46 -15.86
C GLY A 296 -7.45 11.35 -16.92
N ARG A 297 -6.35 10.74 -17.39
CA ARG A 297 -6.36 9.64 -18.37
C ARG A 297 -5.34 8.55 -18.01
N GLY A 298 -5.56 7.33 -18.51
CA GLY A 298 -4.57 6.26 -18.40
C GLY A 298 -3.28 6.57 -19.18
N MET A 299 -2.15 6.05 -18.69
CA MET A 299 -0.87 6.12 -19.38
C MET A 299 -0.70 4.97 -20.35
N GLY A 300 -0.40 5.29 -21.60
CA GLY A 300 -0.24 4.34 -22.69
C GLY A 300 1.23 4.06 -23.02
N PHE A 301 1.44 3.25 -24.06
CA PHE A 301 2.78 2.92 -24.54
C PHE A 301 3.56 4.15 -25.01
N SER A 302 2.89 5.13 -25.61
CA SER A 302 3.48 6.39 -26.08
C SER A 302 3.99 7.30 -24.96
N ASP A 303 3.47 7.16 -23.73
CA ASP A 303 3.86 8.00 -22.60
C ASP A 303 5.14 7.48 -21.92
N ARG A 304 5.55 6.22 -22.18
CA ARG A 304 6.68 5.55 -21.49
C ARG A 304 8.01 6.30 -21.58
N PRO A 305 8.46 6.80 -22.76
CA PRO A 305 9.73 7.51 -22.83
C PRO A 305 9.77 8.75 -21.93
N GLU A 306 8.64 9.46 -21.80
CA GLU A 306 8.56 10.64 -20.94
C GLU A 306 8.48 10.26 -19.45
N ILE A 307 7.74 9.20 -19.11
CA ILE A 307 7.72 8.63 -17.76
C ILE A 307 9.14 8.27 -17.30
N ASP A 308 9.88 7.55 -18.14
CA ASP A 308 11.25 7.12 -17.83
C ASP A 308 12.20 8.32 -17.70
N ARG A 309 12.03 9.34 -18.57
CA ARG A 309 12.80 10.59 -18.49
C ARG A 309 12.56 11.33 -17.18
N ILE A 310 11.28 11.51 -16.80
CA ILE A 310 10.90 12.18 -15.55
C ILE A 310 11.41 11.39 -14.34
N ALA A 311 11.18 10.07 -14.30
CA ALA A 311 11.64 9.23 -13.20
C ALA A 311 13.17 9.24 -13.07
N GLY A 312 13.90 9.21 -14.18
CA GLY A 312 15.36 9.27 -14.20
C GLY A 312 15.93 10.59 -13.68
N SER A 313 15.22 11.71 -13.88
CA SER A 313 15.69 13.05 -13.48
C SER A 313 15.87 13.22 -11.97
N VAL A 314 15.09 12.48 -11.16
CA VAL A 314 15.16 12.58 -9.69
C VAL A 314 16.20 11.68 -9.04
N LYS A 315 16.86 10.80 -9.82
CA LYS A 315 17.86 9.83 -9.31
C LYS A 315 19.01 10.51 -8.58
N ALA A 316 19.54 11.60 -9.14
CA ALA A 316 20.63 12.38 -8.54
C ALA A 316 20.23 13.04 -7.20
N SER A 317 18.93 13.19 -6.95
CA SER A 317 18.38 13.72 -5.71
C SER A 317 17.92 12.64 -4.72
N ASN A 318 18.46 11.42 -4.85
CA ASN A 318 18.03 10.25 -4.08
C ASN A 318 16.52 9.96 -4.21
N TYR A 319 15.99 10.12 -5.43
CA TYR A 319 14.56 9.93 -5.74
C TYR A 319 13.62 10.81 -4.90
N GLY A 320 13.99 12.07 -4.68
CA GLY A 320 13.18 13.01 -3.90
C GLY A 320 11.76 13.20 -4.46
N PHE A 321 10.75 12.95 -3.62
CA PHE A 321 9.36 12.90 -4.08
C PHE A 321 8.82 14.27 -4.52
N ARG A 322 9.15 15.36 -3.82
CA ARG A 322 8.76 16.71 -4.24
C ARG A 322 9.46 17.13 -5.52
N ASN A 323 10.72 16.72 -5.70
CA ASN A 323 11.43 16.93 -6.96
C ASN A 323 10.69 16.24 -8.11
N LEU A 324 10.16 15.03 -7.89
CA LEU A 324 9.36 14.34 -8.91
C LEU A 324 8.11 15.15 -9.31
N ILE A 325 7.41 15.74 -8.35
CA ILE A 325 6.26 16.62 -8.63
C ILE A 325 6.70 17.83 -9.49
N HIS A 326 7.84 18.44 -9.21
CA HIS A 326 8.37 19.53 -10.03
C HIS A 326 8.68 19.09 -11.46
N GLU A 327 9.27 17.91 -11.64
CA GLU A 327 9.61 17.36 -12.96
C GLU A 327 8.36 17.04 -13.77
N ILE A 328 7.30 16.53 -13.11
CA ILE A 328 5.99 16.34 -13.74
C ILE A 328 5.39 17.67 -14.17
N VAL A 329 5.30 18.67 -13.29
CA VAL A 329 4.67 19.97 -13.61
C VAL A 329 5.40 20.71 -14.73
N GLN A 330 6.71 20.51 -14.87
CA GLN A 330 7.52 21.14 -15.91
C GLN A 330 7.55 20.33 -17.22
N SER A 331 7.06 19.09 -17.21
CA SER A 331 7.07 18.20 -18.38
C SER A 331 6.20 18.74 -19.53
N PRO A 332 6.59 18.50 -20.79
CA PRO A 332 5.73 18.79 -21.94
C PRO A 332 4.35 18.13 -21.84
N THR A 333 4.28 16.87 -21.39
CA THR A 333 3.02 16.13 -21.23
C THR A 333 2.07 16.77 -20.23
N PHE A 334 2.55 17.39 -19.15
CA PHE A 334 1.69 18.12 -18.24
C PHE A 334 1.26 19.49 -18.80
N ARG A 335 2.16 20.17 -19.50
CA ARG A 335 1.93 21.54 -20.01
C ARG A 335 1.09 21.59 -21.29
N ALA A 336 1.12 20.52 -22.08
CA ALA A 336 0.36 20.35 -23.32
C ALA A 336 -0.22 18.92 -23.36
N PRO A 337 -1.27 18.66 -22.55
CA PRO A 337 -1.76 17.32 -22.22
C PRO A 337 -2.50 16.56 -23.32
#